data_AF-T2SYI1-F1
#
_entry.id   AF-T2SYI1-F1
#
_cell.length_a   1.000
_cell.length_b   1.000
_cell.length_c   1.000
_cell.angle_alpha   90.00
_cell.angle_beta   90.00
_cell.angle_gamma   90.00
#
_symmetry.space_group_name_H-M   'P 1'
#
loop_
_entity.id
_entity.type
_entity.pdbx_description
1 polymer ?
#
loop_
_entity_poly.entity_id
_entity_poly.type
_entity_poly.pdbx_seq_one_letter_code
_entity_poly.pdbx_strand_id
1 'polypeptide(L)'
;GMEVGLICNKGFEQMHSMGRALQSYLGYALEERLHINTHKYDDPLIPLKRIRGVTERTDVKGQVVIPVRQEEVKVAVKELLEAGAKAIVICLLQSHKNAESERIVRDIALKEIEKLGKNIPVFASVDYYPQRKESHRMNTT
;
A
#
# COMPACT_ATOMS: atom_id res chain seq x y z
N GLY A 1 -12.48 -9.91 7.23
CA GLY A 1 -11.03 -10.13 7.11
C GLY A 1 -10.29 -9.43 8.24
N MET A 2 -8.97 -9.59 8.32
CA MET A 2 -8.14 -8.83 9.26
C MET A 2 -8.15 -7.34 8.88
N GLU A 3 -8.05 -6.47 9.88
CA GLU A 3 -8.02 -5.02 9.66
C GLU A 3 -6.62 -4.57 9.25
N VAL A 4 -6.41 -4.37 7.95
CA VAL A 4 -5.10 -4.04 7.41
C VAL A 4 -4.95 -2.52 7.24
N GLY A 5 -3.76 -2.00 7.55
CA GLY A 5 -3.31 -0.66 7.19
C GLY A 5 -2.29 -0.71 6.06
N LEU A 6 -2.28 0.30 5.20
CA LEU A 6 -1.39 0.39 4.04
C LEU A 6 -0.44 1.59 4.18
N ILE A 7 0.84 1.36 3.97
CA ILE A 7 1.85 2.39 3.78
C ILE A 7 2.24 2.43 2.30
N CYS A 8 2.07 3.58 1.66
CA CYS A 8 2.42 3.81 0.26
C CYS A 8 3.28 5.07 0.12
N ASN A 9 3.66 5.43 -1.11
CA ASN A 9 4.28 6.73 -1.37
C ASN A 9 3.29 7.87 -1.08
N LYS A 10 3.82 8.96 -0.53
CA LYS A 10 3.05 10.19 -0.33
C LYS A 10 2.52 10.73 -1.65
N GLY A 11 1.23 11.06 -1.68
CA GLY A 11 0.49 11.46 -2.89
C GLY A 11 -0.12 10.31 -3.69
N PHE A 12 0.11 9.05 -3.29
CA PHE A 12 -0.46 7.86 -3.94
C PHE A 12 -1.45 7.11 -3.04
N GLU A 13 -1.93 7.73 -1.97
CA GLU A 13 -2.80 7.11 -0.97
C GLU A 13 -4.16 6.68 -1.55
N GLN A 14 -4.68 7.42 -2.53
CA GLN A 14 -5.97 7.12 -3.18
C GLN A 14 -5.86 6.05 -4.27
N MET A 15 -4.65 5.59 -4.61
CA MET A 15 -4.43 4.66 -5.70
C MET A 15 -5.19 3.34 -5.51
N HIS A 16 -5.24 2.87 -4.27
CA HIS A 16 -5.95 1.66 -3.89
C HIS A 16 -7.46 1.80 -4.10
N SER A 17 -8.05 2.89 -3.60
CA SER A 17 -9.49 3.15 -3.72
C SER A 17 -9.95 3.44 -5.14
N MET A 18 -9.08 4.00 -5.99
CA MET A 18 -9.43 4.26 -7.39
C MET A 18 -9.56 2.99 -8.24
N GLY A 19 -9.02 1.85 -7.78
CA GLY A 19 -9.17 0.56 -8.45
C GLY A 19 -8.67 0.54 -9.90
N ARG A 20 -7.80 1.49 -10.29
CA ARG A 20 -7.34 1.73 -11.67
C ARG A 20 -8.48 1.89 -12.70
N ALA A 21 -9.66 2.29 -12.27
CA ALA A 21 -10.93 2.29 -13.01
C ALA A 21 -11.42 0.92 -13.53
N LEU A 22 -10.52 -0.01 -13.85
CA LEU A 22 -10.84 -1.35 -14.34
C LEU A 22 -11.71 -2.13 -13.35
N GLN A 23 -11.58 -1.88 -12.05
CA GLN A 23 -12.37 -2.55 -11.02
C GLN A 23 -13.87 -2.24 -11.11
N SER A 24 -14.31 -1.20 -11.82
CA SER A 24 -15.73 -0.85 -11.87
C SER A 24 -16.60 -1.76 -12.74
N TYR A 25 -15.99 -2.58 -13.60
CA TYR A 25 -16.67 -3.48 -14.53
C TYR A 25 -15.97 -4.85 -14.65
N LEU A 26 -15.10 -5.16 -13.69
CA LEU A 26 -14.37 -6.43 -13.68
C LEU A 26 -15.35 -7.58 -13.39
N GLY A 27 -15.30 -8.64 -14.20
CA GLY A 27 -16.18 -9.81 -14.05
C GLY A 27 -17.55 -9.69 -14.74
N TYR A 28 -17.86 -8.57 -15.37
CA TYR A 28 -19.12 -8.38 -16.10
C TYR A 28 -19.14 -9.08 -17.46
N ALA A 29 -20.35 -9.43 -17.92
CA ALA A 29 -20.60 -9.91 -19.28
C ALA A 29 -20.28 -8.83 -20.32
N LEU A 30 -20.10 -9.22 -21.59
CA LEU A 30 -19.73 -8.27 -22.64
C LEU A 30 -20.77 -7.15 -22.81
N GLU A 31 -22.06 -7.48 -22.74
CA GLU A 31 -23.15 -6.51 -22.87
C GLU A 31 -23.12 -5.47 -21.75
N GLU A 32 -22.89 -5.90 -20.51
CA GLU A 32 -22.83 -5.03 -19.33
C GLU A 32 -21.58 -4.14 -19.34
N ARG A 33 -20.46 -4.62 -19.88
CA ARG A 33 -19.25 -3.79 -20.05
C ARG A 33 -19.50 -2.60 -20.98
N LEU A 34 -20.35 -2.75 -22.00
CA LEU A 34 -20.73 -1.66 -22.90
C LEU A 34 -21.76 -0.72 -22.26
N HIS A 35 -22.60 -1.23 -21.36
CA HIS A 35 -23.63 -0.43 -20.68
C HIS A 35 -23.07 0.28 -19.45
N ILE A 36 -22.60 1.52 -19.64
CA ILE A 36 -21.89 2.31 -18.62
C ILE A 36 -22.65 2.51 -17.30
N ASN A 37 -23.99 2.55 -17.32
CA ASN A 37 -24.80 2.71 -16.11
C ASN A 37 -24.73 1.52 -15.15
N THR A 38 -24.24 0.37 -15.61
CA THR A 38 -24.07 -0.84 -14.78
C THR A 38 -22.77 -0.82 -13.97
N HIS A 39 -21.81 0.03 -14.35
CA HIS A 39 -20.48 0.07 -13.74
C HIS A 39 -20.59 0.60 -12.31
N LYS A 40 -19.95 -0.07 -11.36
CA LYS A 40 -19.96 0.29 -9.94
C LYS A 40 -18.63 -0.07 -9.29
N TYR A 41 -18.21 0.70 -8.30
CA TYR A 41 -17.07 0.33 -7.46
C TYR A 41 -17.59 -0.35 -6.20
N ASP A 42 -16.98 -1.49 -5.87
CA ASP A 42 -17.16 -2.13 -4.57
C ASP A 42 -16.31 -1.42 -3.51
N ASP A 43 -16.62 -1.66 -2.24
CA ASP A 43 -15.85 -1.10 -1.14
C ASP A 43 -14.38 -1.59 -1.19
N PRO A 44 -13.39 -0.69 -1.04
CA PRO A 44 -11.99 -1.06 -1.15
C PRO A 44 -11.56 -1.97 0.01
N LEU A 45 -10.64 -2.90 -0.25
CA LEU A 45 -10.10 -3.82 0.76
C LEU A 45 -9.54 -3.09 2.00
N ILE A 46 -8.95 -1.91 1.77
CA ILE A 46 -8.39 -1.06 2.81
C ILE A 46 -9.07 0.31 2.66
N PRO A 47 -9.83 0.77 3.68
CA PRO A 47 -10.47 2.08 3.62
C PRO A 47 -9.41 3.18 3.74
N LEU A 48 -9.65 4.34 3.10
CA LEU A 48 -8.71 5.46 3.04
C LEU A 48 -8.21 5.91 4.43
N LYS A 49 -9.06 5.80 5.46
CA LYS A 49 -8.71 6.10 6.85
C LYS A 49 -7.51 5.29 7.39
N ARG A 50 -7.24 4.11 6.81
CA ARG A 50 -6.11 3.22 7.14
C ARG A 50 -5.03 3.20 6.06
N ILE A 51 -4.91 4.25 5.26
CA ILE A 51 -3.83 4.41 4.29
C ILE A 51 -2.98 5.62 4.69
N ARG A 52 -1.66 5.47 4.70
CA ARG A 52 -0.72 6.56 4.98
C ARG A 52 0.40 6.61 3.96
N GLY A 53 0.77 7.83 3.58
CA GLY A 53 1.85 8.10 2.64
C GLY A 53 3.15 8.45 3.33
N VAL A 54 4.25 7.85 2.87
CA VAL A 54 5.61 8.18 3.29
C VAL A 54 6.33 8.88 2.14
N THR A 55 7.08 9.94 2.43
CA THR A 55 7.91 10.61 1.44
C THR A 55 9.09 9.71 1.06
N GLU A 56 9.00 9.14 -0.13
CA GLU A 56 10.02 8.32 -0.77
C GLU A 56 9.75 8.36 -2.29
N ARG A 57 10.82 8.30 -3.10
CA ARG A 57 10.67 8.06 -4.53
C ARG A 57 11.88 7.35 -5.11
N THR A 58 11.61 6.23 -5.77
CA THR A 58 12.55 5.50 -6.61
C THR A 58 12.16 5.63 -8.08
N ASP A 59 13.14 5.91 -8.95
CA ASP A 59 12.96 5.99 -10.39
C ASP A 59 12.79 4.58 -11.03
N VAL A 60 12.30 4.52 -12.26
CA VAL A 60 12.13 3.28 -13.03
C VAL A 60 13.46 2.52 -13.21
N LYS A 61 14.60 3.23 -13.18
CA LYS A 61 15.94 2.65 -13.20
C LYS A 61 16.39 2.05 -11.86
N GLY A 62 15.62 2.20 -10.79
CA GLY A 62 15.97 1.75 -9.43
C GLY A 62 16.81 2.74 -8.64
N GLN A 63 17.07 3.94 -9.17
CA GLN A 63 17.79 4.99 -8.46
C GLN A 63 16.84 5.70 -7.48
N VAL A 64 17.27 5.84 -6.23
CA VAL A 64 16.54 6.60 -5.21
C VAL A 64 16.67 8.09 -5.54
N VAL A 65 15.55 8.72 -5.89
CA VAL A 65 15.45 10.16 -6.18
C VAL A 65 15.17 10.94 -4.91
N ILE A 66 14.26 10.41 -4.07
CA ILE A 66 13.91 11.00 -2.79
C ILE A 66 14.07 9.89 -1.72
N PRO A 67 15.02 10.03 -0.79
CA PRO A 67 15.24 9.04 0.25
C PRO A 67 14.07 8.99 1.23
N VAL A 68 13.88 7.82 1.85
CA VAL A 68 12.84 7.58 2.87
C VAL A 68 13.03 8.55 4.05
N ARG A 69 11.98 9.31 4.36
CA ARG A 69 11.92 10.09 5.60
C ARG A 69 11.51 9.23 6.78
N GLN A 70 12.50 8.83 7.58
CA GLN A 70 12.30 7.88 8.68
C GLN A 70 11.30 8.35 9.75
N GLU A 71 11.27 9.65 10.06
CA GLU A 71 10.31 10.19 11.03
C GLU A 71 8.86 10.08 10.53
N GLU A 72 8.63 10.26 9.22
CA GLU A 72 7.28 10.11 8.65
C GLU A 72 6.80 8.66 8.74
N VAL A 73 7.70 7.67 8.64
CA VAL A 73 7.35 6.25 8.82
C VAL A 73 6.85 5.98 10.24
N LYS A 74 7.54 6.51 11.26
CA LYS A 74 7.15 6.33 12.66
C LYS A 74 5.78 6.94 12.93
N VAL A 75 5.52 8.13 12.40
CA VAL A 75 4.21 8.80 12.51
C VAL A 75 3.12 7.99 11.80
N ALA A 76 3.38 7.57 10.56
CA ALA A 76 2.43 6.75 9.79
C ALA A 76 2.06 5.45 10.52
N VAL A 77 3.03 4.76 11.13
CA VAL A 77 2.77 3.55 11.91
C VAL A 77 1.87 3.85 13.10
N LYS A 78 2.15 4.90 13.88
CA LYS A 78 1.29 5.29 15.02
C LYS A 78 -0.14 5.59 14.59
N GLU A 79 -0.30 6.40 13.54
CA GLU A 79 -1.61 6.76 13.02
C GLU A 79 -2.39 5.54 12.49
N LEU A 80 -1.72 4.57 11.86
CA LEU A 80 -2.34 3.32 11.42
C LEU A 80 -2.80 2.46 12.60
N LEU A 81 -2.00 2.41 13.66
CA LEU A 81 -2.33 1.69 14.89
C LEU A 81 -3.50 2.32 15.63
N GLU A 82 -3.56 3.65 15.69
CA GLU A 82 -4.70 4.41 16.25
C GLU A 82 -5.96 4.23 15.40
N ALA A 83 -5.82 4.11 14.08
CA ALA A 83 -6.92 3.80 13.16
C ALA A 83 -7.39 2.33 13.21
N GLY A 84 -6.83 1.51 14.12
CA GLY A 84 -7.24 0.13 14.36
C GLY A 84 -6.62 -0.90 13.42
N ALA A 85 -5.47 -0.61 12.79
CA ALA A 85 -4.75 -1.60 11.98
C ALA A 85 -4.20 -2.74 12.85
N LYS A 86 -4.58 -3.98 12.49
CA LYS A 86 -4.12 -5.26 13.06
C LYS A 86 -3.00 -5.91 12.24
N ALA A 87 -2.75 -5.41 11.03
CA ALA A 87 -1.62 -5.75 10.17
C ALA A 87 -1.23 -4.52 9.36
N ILE A 88 0.05 -4.40 9.00
CA ILE A 88 0.57 -3.29 8.17
C ILE A 88 1.15 -3.87 6.89
N VAL A 89 0.65 -3.41 5.75
CA VAL A 89 1.19 -3.70 4.43
C VAL A 89 1.98 -2.49 3.95
N ILE A 90 3.14 -2.72 3.36
CA ILE A 90 4.00 -1.70 2.78
C ILE A 90 4.13 -1.98 1.30
N CYS A 91 3.80 -1.00 0.47
CA CYS A 91 4.00 -1.08 -0.97
C CYS A 91 4.47 0.27 -1.51
N LEU A 92 5.76 0.35 -1.84
CA LEU A 92 6.35 1.51 -2.48
C LEU A 92 6.45 1.31 -3.99
N LEU A 93 6.42 2.42 -4.72
CA LEU A 93 6.57 2.43 -6.17
C LEU A 93 7.99 2.00 -6.55
N GLN A 94 8.11 1.22 -7.62
CA GLN A 94 9.38 0.67 -8.10
C GLN A 94 10.16 -0.19 -7.08
N SER A 95 9.54 -0.61 -5.99
CA SER A 95 10.20 -1.43 -4.96
C SER A 95 10.69 -2.80 -5.46
N HIS A 96 9.99 -3.40 -6.43
CA HIS A 96 10.46 -4.59 -7.15
C HIS A 96 11.80 -4.42 -7.89
N LYS A 97 12.22 -3.18 -8.19
CA LYS A 97 13.52 -2.87 -8.79
C LYS A 97 14.56 -2.51 -7.74
N ASN A 98 14.19 -1.68 -6.76
CA ASN A 98 15.03 -1.37 -5.62
C ASN A 98 14.29 -1.66 -4.31
N ALA A 99 14.69 -2.74 -3.66
CA ALA A 99 14.10 -3.23 -2.43
C ALA A 99 14.50 -2.41 -1.19
N GLU A 100 15.58 -1.62 -1.26
CA GLU A 100 16.22 -1.02 -0.10
C GLU A 100 15.27 -0.08 0.65
N SER A 101 14.61 0.85 -0.06
CA SER A 101 13.66 1.79 0.53
C SER A 101 12.54 1.07 1.28
N GLU A 102 11.96 0.03 0.68
CA GLU A 102 10.83 -0.68 1.28
C GLU A 102 11.25 -1.52 2.50
N ARG A 103 12.43 -2.14 2.44
CA ARG A 103 13.00 -2.86 3.59
C ARG A 103 13.36 -1.93 4.75
N ILE A 104 13.88 -0.74 4.46
CA ILE A 104 14.13 0.27 5.49
C ILE A 104 12.82 0.66 6.19
N VAL A 105 11.74 0.88 5.42
CA VAL A 105 10.41 1.19 6.00
C VAL A 105 9.91 0.02 6.85
N ARG A 106 10.04 -1.22 6.38
CA ARG A 106 9.68 -2.43 7.13
C ARG A 106 10.43 -2.52 8.46
N ASP A 107 11.74 -2.35 8.44
CA ASP A 107 12.58 -2.48 9.63
C ASP A 107 12.28 -1.36 10.65
N ILE A 108 11.97 -0.15 10.19
CA ILE A 108 11.52 0.95 11.07
C ILE A 108 10.14 0.65 11.65
N ALA A 109 9.21 0.14 10.84
CA ALA A 109 7.87 -0.20 11.29
C ALA A 109 7.89 -1.29 12.36
N LEU A 110 8.66 -2.36 12.15
CA LEU A 110 8.86 -3.43 13.13
C LEU A 110 9.42 -2.89 14.45
N LYS A 111 10.48 -2.08 14.40
CA LYS A 111 11.06 -1.45 15.60
C LYS A 111 10.07 -0.57 16.35
N GLU A 112 9.21 0.16 15.65
CA GLU A 112 8.23 1.04 16.30
C GLU A 112 7.08 0.23 16.92
N ILE A 113 6.65 -0.86 16.28
CA ILE A 113 5.65 -1.79 16.81
C ILE A 113 6.15 -2.49 18.08
N GLU A 114 7.41 -2.94 18.09
CA GLU A 114 8.06 -3.54 19.25
C GLU A 114 8.13 -2.57 20.44
N LYS A 115 8.49 -1.30 20.22
CA LYS A 115 8.50 -0.27 21.27
C LYS A 115 7.14 -0.03 21.89
N LEU A 116 6.07 -0.16 21.09
CA LEU A 116 4.69 0.00 21.54
C LEU A 116 4.15 -1.25 22.24
N GLY A 117 4.94 -2.33 22.32
CA GLY A 117 4.55 -3.59 22.96
C GLY A 117 3.41 -4.31 22.23
N LYS A 118 3.17 -3.99 20.96
CA LYS A 118 2.14 -4.64 20.14
C LYS A 118 2.77 -5.75 19.29
N ASN A 119 2.02 -6.81 19.02
CA ASN A 119 2.45 -7.88 18.12
C ASN A 119 1.61 -7.81 16.84
N ILE A 120 2.06 -7.00 15.88
CA ILE A 120 1.35 -6.73 14.62
C ILE A 120 2.26 -7.12 13.47
N PRO A 121 1.82 -8.01 12.55
CA PRO A 121 2.62 -8.42 11.42
C PRO A 121 2.78 -7.27 10.41
N VAL A 122 3.98 -7.18 9.84
CA VAL A 122 4.33 -6.23 8.78
C VAL A 122 4.65 -7.02 7.51
N PHE A 123 3.97 -6.69 6.41
CA PHE A 123 4.13 -7.32 5.11
C PHE A 123 4.71 -6.30 4.13
N ALA A 124 5.97 -6.52 3.70
CA ALA A 124 6.56 -5.74 2.63
C ALA A 124 6.28 -6.45 1.29
N SER A 125 5.72 -5.72 0.33
CA SER A 125 5.38 -6.26 -1.00
C SER A 125 6.57 -6.89 -1.72
N VAL A 126 7.79 -6.41 -1.50
CA VAL A 126 9.01 -6.96 -2.11
C VAL A 126 9.37 -8.35 -1.59
N ASP A 127 9.04 -8.67 -0.33
CA ASP A 127 9.41 -9.96 0.27
C ASP A 127 8.50 -11.11 -0.22
N TYR A 128 7.29 -10.78 -0.69
CA TYR A 128 6.30 -11.76 -1.15
C TYR A 128 6.11 -11.74 -2.67
N TYR A 129 5.84 -10.56 -3.24
CA TYR A 129 5.44 -10.42 -4.64
C TYR A 129 6.21 -9.28 -5.36
N PRO A 130 7.50 -9.47 -5.68
CA PRO A 130 8.33 -8.47 -6.36
C PRO A 130 8.02 -8.38 -7.87
N GLN A 131 6.77 -8.09 -8.21
CA GLN A 131 6.30 -7.93 -9.59
C GLN A 131 6.00 -6.47 -9.92
N ARG A 132 6.04 -6.15 -11.21
CA ARG A 132 5.65 -4.84 -11.74
C ARG A 132 4.12 -4.70 -11.70
N LYS A 133 3.65 -3.44 -11.61
CA LYS A 133 2.24 -3.00 -11.40
C LYS A 133 1.85 -2.98 -9.92
N GLU A 134 1.89 -1.78 -9.38
CA GLU A 134 1.53 -1.45 -7.99
C GLU A 134 0.09 -1.81 -7.63
N SER A 135 -0.90 -1.51 -8.48
CA SER A 135 -2.31 -1.86 -8.22
C SER A 135 -2.54 -3.36 -8.02
N HIS A 136 -1.87 -4.20 -8.80
CA HIS A 136 -1.96 -5.66 -8.69
C HIS A 136 -1.20 -6.15 -7.45
N ARG A 137 -0.01 -5.60 -7.22
CA ARG A 137 0.84 -5.96 -6.09
C ARG A 137 0.22 -5.56 -4.74
N MET A 138 -0.35 -4.36 -4.64
CA MET A 138 -1.04 -3.87 -3.45
C MET A 138 -2.25 -4.72 -3.07
N ASN A 139 -2.98 -5.25 -4.05
CA ASN A 139 -4.12 -6.12 -3.78
C ASN A 139 -3.71 -7.54 -3.34
N THR A 140 -2.52 -7.99 -3.72
CA THR A 140 -2.05 -9.36 -3.48
C THR A 140 -1.26 -9.49 -2.18
N THR A 141 -0.56 -8.41 -1.80
CA THR A 141 0.24 -8.33 -0.57
C THR A 141 -0.67 -8.10 0.63
#